data_AF-A0A519KQ70-F1
#
_entry.id   AF-A0A519KQ70-F1
#
_cell.length_a   1.000
_cell.length_b   1.000
_cell.length_c   1.000
_cell.angle_alpha   90.00
_cell.angle_beta   90.00
_cell.angle_gamma   90.00
#
_symmetry.space_group_name_H-M   'P 1'
#
loop_
_entity.id
_entity.type
_entity.pdbx_description
1 polymer ?
#
loop_
_entity_poly.entity_id
_entity_poly.type
_entity_poly.pdbx_seq_one_letter_code
_entity_poly.pdbx_strand_id
1 'polypeptide(L)'
;MRTAIYFTPPAGAPLTRAAALWLGRDAFTGEATREADAEIDALVAEPARYGFHATMRAPFRIAEGFDLADVDERLARFAASRPVVTLPEMALRR
;
A
#
# COMPACT_ATOMS: atom_id res chain seq x y z
N MET A 1 -2.58 -10.59 16.35
CA MET A 1 -2.70 -9.69 15.18
C MET A 1 -1.37 -9.63 14.42
N ARG A 2 -1.38 -9.59 13.08
CA ARG A 2 -0.20 -9.35 12.25
C ARG A 2 -0.29 -7.93 11.71
N THR A 3 0.78 -7.15 11.84
CA THR A 3 0.86 -5.76 11.41
C THR A 3 1.94 -5.62 10.35
N ALA A 4 1.74 -4.77 9.36
CA ALA A 4 2.73 -4.44 8.34
C ALA A 4 2.68 -2.93 8.07
N ILE A 5 3.77 -2.38 7.53
CA ILE A 5 3.84 -0.96 7.16
C ILE A 5 4.11 -0.90 5.67
N TYR A 6 3.20 -0.26 4.95
CA TYR A 6 3.28 -0.05 3.52
C TYR A 6 3.27 1.45 3.23
N PHE A 7 4.01 1.88 2.22
CA PHE A 7 3.85 3.18 1.60
C PHE A 7 2.91 3.02 0.40
N THR A 8 1.94 3.93 0.26
CA THR A 8 1.11 4.06 -0.95
C THR A 8 1.27 5.48 -1.49
N PRO A 9 1.36 5.68 -2.82
CA PRO A 9 1.24 7.01 -3.40
C PRO A 9 -0.16 7.61 -3.09
N PRO A 10 -0.33 8.94 -3.22
CA PRO A 10 -1.64 9.58 -3.04
C PRO A 10 -2.73 8.96 -3.94
N ALA A 11 -3.99 9.03 -3.50
CA ALA A 11 -5.13 8.46 -4.21
C ALA A 11 -5.22 8.91 -5.69
N GLY A 12 -4.94 10.19 -5.96
CA GLY A 12 -4.97 10.76 -7.31
C GLY A 12 -3.73 10.46 -8.17
N ALA A 13 -2.71 9.79 -7.65
CA ALA A 13 -1.48 9.56 -8.40
C ALA A 13 -1.72 8.62 -9.61
N PRO A 14 -1.03 8.83 -10.75
CA PRO A 14 -1.22 8.01 -11.94
C PRO A 14 -1.05 6.50 -11.71
N LEU A 15 -0.03 6.10 -10.94
CA LEU A 15 0.22 4.69 -10.62
C LEU A 15 -0.88 4.09 -9.73
N THR A 16 -1.41 4.85 -8.76
CA THR A 16 -2.53 4.42 -7.92
C THR A 16 -3.77 4.16 -8.76
N ARG A 17 -4.11 5.09 -9.68
CA ARG A 17 -5.27 4.93 -10.57
C ARG A 17 -5.11 3.77 -11.54
N ALA A 18 -3.92 3.63 -12.15
CA ALA A 18 -3.64 2.54 -13.08
C ALA A 18 -3.75 1.17 -12.39
N ALA A 19 -3.21 1.06 -11.17
CA ALA A 19 -3.32 -0.16 -10.40
C ALA A 19 -4.76 -0.44 -9.95
N ALA A 20 -5.52 0.58 -9.52
CA ALA A 20 -6.91 0.39 -9.14
C ALA A 20 -7.72 -0.18 -10.31
N LEU A 21 -7.59 0.41 -11.52
CA LEU A 21 -8.25 -0.09 -12.74
C LEU A 21 -7.88 -1.54 -13.07
N TRP A 22 -6.59 -1.89 -12.98
CA TRP A 22 -6.13 -3.26 -13.24
C TRP A 22 -6.66 -4.24 -12.20
N LEU A 23 -6.52 -3.91 -10.92
CA LEU A 23 -6.90 -4.75 -9.78
C LEU A 23 -8.42 -4.82 -9.56
N GLY A 24 -9.20 -3.93 -10.19
CA GLY A 24 -10.64 -3.90 -10.08
C GLY A 24 -11.18 -3.23 -8.81
N ARG A 25 -10.32 -2.64 -7.99
CA ARG A 25 -10.68 -2.04 -6.70
C ARG A 25 -9.83 -0.82 -6.38
N ASP A 26 -10.48 0.25 -5.91
CA ASP A 26 -9.81 1.40 -5.33
C ASP A 26 -9.34 1.08 -3.90
N ALA A 27 -8.04 1.24 -3.62
CA ALA A 27 -7.47 0.89 -2.32
C ALA A 27 -7.89 1.84 -1.18
N PHE A 28 -8.31 3.07 -1.50
CA PHE A 28 -8.70 4.12 -0.55
C PHE A 28 -10.19 4.08 -0.23
N THR A 29 -11.05 3.92 -1.24
CA THR A 29 -12.51 3.88 -1.04
C THR A 29 -13.03 2.46 -0.88
N GLY A 30 -12.34 1.47 -1.45
CA GLY A 30 -12.79 0.09 -1.50
C GLY A 30 -13.77 -0.23 -2.63
N GLU A 31 -14.16 0.77 -3.42
CA GLU A 31 -15.13 0.64 -4.50
C GLU A 31 -14.55 -0.10 -5.71
N ALA A 32 -15.44 -0.74 -6.47
CA ALA A 32 -15.08 -1.36 -7.74
C ALA A 32 -14.75 -0.28 -8.79
N THR A 33 -13.70 -0.50 -9.58
CA THR A 33 -13.23 0.47 -10.60
C THR A 33 -13.44 0.02 -12.04
N ARG A 34 -13.89 -1.22 -12.23
CA ARG A 34 -14.30 -1.82 -13.51
C ARG A 34 -15.33 -2.90 -13.24
N GLU A 35 -15.96 -3.39 -14.31
CA GLU A 35 -16.82 -4.57 -14.23
C GLU A 35 -16.02 -5.80 -13.78
N ALA A 36 -16.72 -6.72 -13.11
CA ALA A 36 -16.14 -7.96 -12.64
C ALA A 36 -15.73 -8.84 -13.83
N ASP A 37 -14.55 -9.42 -13.72
CA ASP A 37 -13.98 -10.34 -14.71
C ASP A 37 -13.48 -11.57 -13.94
N ALA A 38 -14.20 -12.68 -14.04
CA ALA A 38 -13.92 -13.87 -13.23
C ALA A 38 -12.52 -14.46 -13.49
N GLU A 39 -11.96 -14.28 -14.69
CA GLU A 39 -10.62 -14.79 -15.02
C GLU A 39 -9.54 -13.90 -14.39
N ILE A 40 -9.68 -12.58 -14.51
CA ILE A 40 -8.70 -11.62 -13.97
C ILE A 40 -8.82 -11.51 -12.45
N ASP A 41 -10.04 -11.40 -11.92
CA ASP A 41 -10.30 -11.15 -10.50
C ASP A 41 -9.76 -12.28 -9.63
N ALA A 42 -9.81 -13.52 -10.11
CA ALA A 42 -9.18 -14.66 -9.44
C ALA A 42 -7.65 -14.53 -9.34
N LEU A 43 -7.00 -13.98 -10.38
CA LEU A 43 -5.55 -13.79 -10.42
C LEU A 43 -5.07 -12.61 -9.57
N VAL A 44 -5.92 -11.59 -9.40
CA VAL A 44 -5.57 -10.34 -8.69
C VAL A 44 -6.19 -10.21 -7.31
N ALA A 45 -6.90 -11.24 -6.81
CA ALA A 45 -7.61 -11.21 -5.54
C ALA A 45 -6.73 -10.79 -4.35
N GLU A 46 -5.51 -11.33 -4.24
CA GLU A 46 -4.57 -10.96 -3.18
C GLU A 46 -4.04 -9.52 -3.31
N PRO A 47 -3.44 -9.11 -4.45
CA PRO A 47 -2.93 -7.74 -4.60
C PRO A 47 -4.03 -6.66 -4.55
N ALA A 48 -5.26 -6.94 -4.98
CA ALA A 48 -6.40 -6.01 -4.92
C ALA A 48 -6.73 -5.54 -3.49
N ARG A 49 -6.37 -6.33 -2.47
CA ARG A 49 -6.54 -5.96 -1.05
C ARG A 49 -5.60 -4.84 -0.63
N TYR A 50 -4.43 -4.73 -1.26
CA TYR A 50 -3.36 -3.82 -0.87
C TYR A 50 -3.24 -2.62 -1.81
N GLY A 51 -3.59 -2.77 -3.08
CA GLY A 51 -3.35 -1.75 -4.11
C GLY A 51 -1.87 -1.61 -4.46
N PHE A 52 -1.51 -0.54 -5.18
CA PHE A 52 -0.10 -0.26 -5.51
C PHE A 52 0.64 0.30 -4.29
N HIS A 53 1.66 -0.41 -3.82
CA HIS A 53 2.34 -0.06 -2.59
C HIS A 53 3.81 -0.49 -2.60
N ALA A 54 4.59 0.07 -1.67
CA ALA A 54 5.93 -0.38 -1.33
C ALA A 54 5.94 -0.92 0.11
N THR A 55 6.56 -2.08 0.32
CA THR A 55 6.74 -2.63 1.68
C THR A 55 7.83 -1.87 2.42
N MET A 56 7.45 -1.13 3.45
CA MET A 56 8.39 -0.42 4.33
C MET A 56 8.83 -1.32 5.49
N ARG A 57 7.91 -2.12 6.01
CA ARG A 57 8.18 -3.17 7.01
C ARG A 57 7.30 -4.38 6.73
N ALA A 58 7.94 -5.51 6.48
CA ALA A 58 7.27 -6.79 6.29
C ALA A 58 6.42 -7.18 7.52
N PRO A 59 5.41 -8.06 7.38
CA PRO A 59 4.51 -8.41 8.47
C PRO A 59 5.23 -8.87 9.76
N PHE A 60 4.87 -8.27 10.89
CA PHE A 60 5.42 -8.54 12.21
C PHE A 60 4.30 -8.68 13.26
N ARG A 61 4.65 -9.20 14.43
CA ARG A 61 3.77 -9.18 15.61
C ARG A 61 4.13 -7.96 16.46
N ILE A 62 3.12 -7.25 16.95
CA ILE A 62 3.30 -6.19 17.93
C ILE A 62 3.81 -6.84 19.24
N ALA A 63 4.74 -6.17 19.92
CA ALA A 63 5.27 -6.65 21.19
C ALA A 63 4.18 -6.64 22.28
N GLU A 64 4.31 -7.52 23.26
CA GLU A 64 3.38 -7.58 24.38
C GLU A 64 3.31 -6.24 25.13
N GLY A 65 2.11 -5.83 25.53
CA GLY A 65 1.85 -4.55 26.18
C GLY A 65 1.75 -3.34 25.25
N PHE A 66 1.80 -3.54 23.92
CA PHE A 66 1.63 -2.47 22.92
C PHE A 66 0.49 -2.77 21.94
N ASP A 67 -0.05 -1.73 21.32
CA ASP A 67 -1.12 -1.82 20.31
C ASP A 67 -0.78 -1.10 18.99
N LEU A 68 -1.78 -0.91 18.11
CA LEU A 68 -1.59 -0.21 16.83
C LEU A 68 -1.35 1.29 16.98
N ALA A 69 -1.95 1.93 17.99
CA ALA A 69 -1.74 3.35 18.25
C ALA A 69 -0.29 3.59 18.67
N ASP A 70 0.29 2.70 19.49
CA ASP A 70 1.71 2.73 19.83
C ASP A 70 2.62 2.59 18.59
N VAL A 71 2.23 1.72 17.63
CA VAL A 71 2.97 1.55 16.38
C VAL A 71 2.91 2.83 15.54
N ASP A 72 1.74 3.45 15.42
CA ASP A 72 1.54 4.68 14.67
C ASP A 72 2.34 5.85 15.26
N GLU A 73 2.24 6.10 16.56
CA GLU A 73 2.98 7.16 17.25
C GLU A 73 4.50 6.98 17.09
N ARG A 74 4.99 5.75 17.29
CA ARG A 74 6.42 5.43 17.13
C ARG A 74 6.90 5.59 15.69
N LEU A 75 6.08 5.20 14.72
CA LEU A 75 6.39 5.38 13.30
C LEU A 75 6.44 6.86 12.94
N ALA A 76 5.49 7.67 13.41
CA ALA A 76 5.47 9.11 13.20
C ALA A 76 6.72 9.78 13.77
N ARG A 77 7.09 9.47 15.03
CA ARG A 77 8.31 9.98 15.66
C ARG A 77 9.58 9.54 14.92
N PHE A 78 9.64 8.27 14.49
CA PHE A 78 10.75 7.79 13.67
C PHE A 78 10.86 8.59 12.38
N ALA A 79 9.78 8.73 11.61
CA ALA A 79 9.77 9.45 10.35
C ALA A 79 10.17 10.93 10.50
N ALA A 80 9.70 11.61 11.56
CA ALA A 80 10.03 13.01 11.82
C ALA A 80 11.52 13.25 12.11
N SER A 81 12.26 12.21 12.51
CA SER A 81 13.71 12.28 12.79
C SER A 81 14.59 11.88 11.60
N ARG A 82 14.01 11.54 10.45
CA ARG A 82 14.74 11.08 9.26
C ARG A 82 14.64 12.13 8.15
N PRO A 83 15.72 12.32 7.36
CA PRO A 83 15.63 13.11 6.16
C PRO A 83 14.68 12.44 5.14
N VAL A 84 14.05 13.25 4.30
CA VAL A 84 13.22 12.77 3.20
C VAL A 84 14.09 11.98 2.21
N VAL A 85 13.56 10.85 1.75
CA VAL A 85 14.17 10.06 0.67
C VAL A 85 13.50 10.44 -0.64
N THR A 86 14.28 10.99 -1.58
CA THR A 86 13.83 11.25 -2.94
C THR A 86 14.14 10.03 -3.80
N LEU A 87 13.11 9.37 -4.31
CA LEU A 87 13.27 8.32 -5.30
C LEU A 87 13.38 8.96 -6.69
N PRO A 88 14.37 8.60 -7.51
CA PRO A 88 14.45 9.10 -8.87
C PRO A 88 13.28 8.58 -9.70
N GLU A 89 12.97 9.29 -10.78
CA GLU A 89 11.96 8.84 -11.73
C GLU A 89 12.34 7.47 -12.31
N MET A 90 11.37 6.56 -12.30
CA MET A 90 11.55 5.23 -12.87
C MET A 90 11.38 5.31 -14.39
N ALA A 91 12.47 5.09 -15.12
CA ALA A 91 12.46 4.99 -16.58
C ALA A 91 12.47 3.53 -17.01
N LEU A 92 11.53 3.13 -17.87
CA LEU A 92 11.61 1.86 -18.57
C LEU A 92 12.73 1.95 -19.61
N ARG A 93 13.73 1.07 -19.51
CA ARG A 93 14.72 0.89 -20.58
C ARG A 93 14.26 -0.26 -21.46
N ARG A 94 14.29 -0.02 -22.77
CA ARG A 94 13.95 -1.00 -23.80
C ARG A 94 15.19 -1.77 -24.24
#